data_AF-A0A8T0ZDH9-F1
#
_entry.id   AF-A0A8T0ZDH9-F1
#
_cell.length_a   1.000
_cell.length_b   1.000
_cell.length_c   1.000
_cell.angle_alpha   90.00
_cell.angle_beta   90.00
_cell.angle_gamma   90.00
#
_symmetry.space_group_name_H-M   'P 1'
#
loop_
_entity.id
_entity.type
_entity.pdbx_description
1 polymer ?
#
loop_
_entity_poly.entity_id
_entity_poly.type
_entity_poly.pdbx_seq_one_letter_code
_entity_poly.pdbx_strand_id
1 'polypeptide(L)' 'MLLDKLLPAISQRWPWSVEEGTPIKLQQYNASPHIPTDDQWFCAAVEEYGRRVELVFQLLNSPD' A
#
# COMPACT_ATOMS: atom_id res chain seq x y z
N MET A 1 -10.41 9.45 4.36
CA MET A 1 -9.13 8.94 4.92
C MET A 1 -8.02 9.10 3.89
N LEU A 2 -6.74 8.88 4.25
CA LEU A 2 -5.62 8.91 3.30
C LEU A 2 -5.77 7.81 2.21
N LEU A 3 -6.35 6.66 2.58
CA LEU A 3 -6.61 5.52 1.69
C LEU A 3 -7.50 5.87 0.50
N ASP A 4 -8.54 6.67 0.71
CA ASP A 4 -9.44 7.14 -0.36
C ASP A 4 -8.75 7.98 -1.42
N LYS A 5 -7.58 8.54 -1.12
CA LYS A 5 -6.76 9.30 -2.09
C LYS A 5 -5.59 8.47 -2.62
N LEU A 6 -5.05 7.60 -1.79
CA LEU A 6 -3.88 6.79 -2.08
C LEU A 6 -4.18 5.73 -3.15
N LEU A 7 -5.23 4.93 -2.98
CA LEU A 7 -5.55 3.82 -3.89
C LEU A 7 -5.90 4.30 -5.33
N PRO A 8 -6.67 5.39 -5.51
CA PRO A 8 -6.87 5.97 -6.84
C PRO A 8 -5.57 6.48 -7.46
N ALA A 9 -4.72 7.16 -6.69
CA ALA A 9 -3.45 7.70 -7.19
C ALA A 9 -2.49 6.58 -7.63
N ILE A 10 -2.39 5.51 -6.84
CA ILE A 10 -1.60 4.30 -7.20
C ILE A 10 -2.14 3.69 -8.50
N SER A 11 -3.47 3.57 -8.62
CA SER A 11 -4.09 2.99 -9.81
C SER A 11 -3.86 3.80 -11.09
N GLN A 12 -3.84 5.13 -10.98
CA GLN A 12 -3.54 6.02 -12.10
C GLN A 12 -2.05 5.99 -12.47
N ARG A 13 -1.16 5.81 -11.48
CA ARG A 13 0.29 5.84 -11.70
C ARG A 13 0.83 4.52 -12.22
N TRP A 14 0.25 3.39 -11.80
CA TRP A 14 0.67 2.03 -12.19
C TRP A 14 -0.52 1.19 -12.68
N PRO A 15 -1.11 1.54 -13.85
CA PRO A 15 -2.21 0.77 -14.42
C PRO A 15 -1.82 -0.69 -14.72
N TRP A 16 -0.59 -0.90 -15.21
CA TRP A 16 -0.02 -2.20 -15.57
C TRP A 16 -0.03 -3.23 -14.44
N SER A 17 0.03 -2.81 -13.17
CA SER A 17 -0.02 -3.74 -12.03
C SER A 17 -1.31 -4.55 -11.98
N VAL A 18 -2.44 -4.01 -12.46
CA VAL A 18 -3.70 -4.76 -12.57
C VAL A 18 -3.67 -5.70 -13.76
N GLU A 19 -3.12 -5.25 -14.89
CA GLU A 19 -3.05 -6.05 -16.11
C GLU A 19 -2.11 -7.25 -15.97
N GLU A 20 -0.99 -7.07 -15.27
CA GLU A 20 0.03 -8.10 -15.03
C GLU A 20 -0.21 -8.89 -13.73
N GLY A 21 -1.17 -8.48 -12.89
CA GLY A 21 -1.43 -9.09 -11.59
C GLY A 21 -0.27 -8.96 -10.58
N THR A 22 0.66 -8.04 -10.84
CA THR A 22 1.86 -7.82 -10.02
C THR A 22 1.52 -6.96 -8.81
N PRO A 23 1.84 -7.41 -7.58
CA PRO A 23 1.56 -6.64 -6.37
C PRO A 23 2.46 -5.39 -6.27
N ILE A 24 1.89 -4.28 -5.82
CA ILE A 24 2.63 -3.05 -5.54
C ILE A 24 3.04 -3.06 -4.07
N LYS A 25 4.34 -2.99 -3.80
CA LYS A 25 4.86 -2.88 -2.43
C LYS A 25 4.91 -1.41 -2.01
N LEU A 26 4.09 -1.06 -1.03
CA LEU A 26 4.08 0.27 -0.41
C LEU A 26 4.94 0.22 0.85
N GLN A 27 6.11 0.84 0.78
CA GLN A 27 7.04 0.88 1.89
C GLN A 27 6.76 2.07 2.80
N GLN A 28 6.68 1.85 4.12
CA GLN A 28 6.50 2.92 5.12
C GLN A 28 7.44 2.74 6.32
N TYR A 29 7.73 3.82 7.05
CA TYR A 29 8.52 3.75 8.27
C TYR A 29 7.80 2.95 9.37
N ASN A 30 8.56 2.25 10.21
CA ASN A 30 8.03 1.49 11.35
C ASN A 30 7.77 2.37 12.61
N ALA A 31 7.53 3.67 12.42
CA ALA A 31 7.26 4.60 13.52
C ALA A 31 5.75 4.75 13.75
N SER A 32 5.30 4.83 15.01
CA SER A 32 3.96 5.37 15.27
C SER A 32 3.90 6.81 14.75
N PRO A 33 2.87 7.24 13.99
CA PRO A 33 1.50 6.73 13.94
C PRO A 33 1.14 5.89 12.69
N HIS A 34 2.11 5.25 12.03
CA HIS A 34 1.83 4.45 10.84
C HIS A 34 0.98 3.21 11.15
N ILE A 35 0.12 2.82 10.19
CA ILE A 35 -0.76 1.66 10.34
C ILE A 35 0.05 0.36 10.26
N PRO A 36 -0.35 -0.72 10.95
CA PRO A 36 0.32 -2.01 10.83
C PRO A 36 0.21 -2.56 9.39
N THR A 37 1.14 -3.42 8.98
CA THR A 37 1.10 -4.05 7.64
C THR A 37 -0.11 -4.98 7.44
N ASP A 38 -0.68 -5.47 8.53
CA ASP A 38 -1.90 -6.31 8.57
C ASP A 38 -3.15 -5.49 8.94
N ASP A 39 -3.12 -4.17 8.74
CA ASP A 39 -4.27 -3.32 9.04
C ASP A 39 -5.50 -3.75 8.23
N GLN A 40 -6.55 -4.20 8.94
CA GLN A 40 -7.74 -4.76 8.31
C GLN A 40 -8.49 -3.74 7.43
N TRP A 41 -8.45 -2.45 7.80
CA TRP A 41 -9.07 -1.40 7.00
C TRP A 41 -8.30 -1.14 5.71
N PHE A 42 -6.97 -1.20 5.77
CA PHE A 42 -6.12 -1.15 4.59
C PHE A 42 -6.39 -2.34 3.65
N CYS A 43 -6.36 -3.56 4.19
CA CYS A 43 -6.62 -4.77 3.41
C CYS A 43 -7.98 -4.72 2.73
N ALA A 44 -9.05 -4.39 3.48
CA ALA A 44 -10.39 -4.28 2.93
C ALA A 44 -10.51 -3.21 1.82
N ALA A 45 -9.87 -2.05 2.00
CA ALA A 45 -9.86 -0.99 0.99
C ALA A 45 -9.12 -1.42 -0.28
N VAL A 46 -8.00 -2.14 -0.15
CA VAL A 46 -7.21 -2.67 -1.27
C VAL A 46 -8.00 -3.74 -2.04
N GLU A 47 -8.70 -4.62 -1.33
CA GLU A 47 -9.59 -5.63 -1.91
C GLU A 47 -10.78 -5.00 -2.66
N GLU A 48 -11.43 -3.99 -2.06
CA GLU A 48 -12.52 -3.24 -2.70
C GLU A 48 -12.06 -2.55 -4.00
N TYR A 49 -10.81 -2.07 -4.01
CA TYR A 49 -10.20 -1.44 -5.19
C TYR A 49 -9.73 -2.45 -6.25
N GLY A 50 -9.85 -3.76 -6.00
CA GLY A 50 -9.44 -4.83 -6.92
C GLY A 50 -7.93 -4.85 -7.17
N ARG A 51 -7.13 -4.37 -6.22
CA ARG A 51 -5.66 -4.26 -6.33
C ARG A 51 -4.98 -5.24 -5.40
N ARG A 52 -3.74 -5.62 -5.71
CA ARG A 52 -2.81 -6.22 -4.74
C ARG A 52 -1.80 -5.17 -4.33
N VAL A 53 -2.07 -4.44 -3.27
CA VAL A 53 -1.11 -3.52 -2.64
C VAL A 53 -0.69 -4.12 -1.31
N GLU A 54 0.60 -4.33 -1.15
CA GLU A 54 1.18 -4.90 0.07
C GLU A 54 1.90 -3.80 0.85
N LEU A 55 1.51 -3.60 2.10
CA LEU A 55 2.19 -2.67 2.98
C LEU A 55 3.40 -3.33 3.61
N VAL A 56 4.57 -2.69 3.52
CA VAL A 56 5.84 -3.24 4.00
C VAL A 56 6.54 -2.19 4.87
N PHE A 57 7.09 -2.61 6.00
CA PHE A 57 7.91 -1.72 6.81
C PHE A 57 9.31 -1.55 6.23
N GLN A 58 9.85 -0.34 6.31
CA GLN A 58 11.28 -0.13 6.11
C GLN A 58 12.09 -0.87 7.19
N LEU A 59 13.26 -1.37 6.80
CA LEU A 59 14.23 -1.91 7.74
C LEU A 59 14.60 -0.86 8.78
N LEU A 60 14.76 -1.31 10.03
CA LEU A 60 15.05 -0.44 11.17
C LEU A 60 16.38 0.29 10.93
N ASN A 61 16.37 1.62 11.06
CA ASN A 61 17.53 2.49 10.86
C ASN A 61 18.16 2.40 9.45
N SER A 62 17.35 2.20 8.40
CA SER A 62 17.80 2.27 7.01
C SER A 62 17.21 3.48 6.28
N PRO A 63 17.72 4.70 6.51
CA PRO A 63 17.31 5.91 5.79
C PRO A 63 18.05 6.14 4.46
N ASP A 64 18.99 5.25 4.10
CA ASP A 64 19.89 5.37 2.94
C ASP A 64 19.18 5.10 1.60
#